data_AF-A0A9X4IZQ7-F1
#
_entry.id   AF-A0A9X4IZQ7-F1
#
_cell.length_a   1.000
_cell.length_b   1.000
_cell.length_c   1.000
_cell.angle_alpha   90.00
_cell.angle_beta   90.00
_cell.angle_gamma   90.00
#
_symmetry.space_group_name_H-M   'P 1'
#
loop_
_entity.id
_entity.type
_entity.pdbx_description
1 polymer ?
#
loop_
_entity_poly.entity_id
_entity_poly.type
_entity_poly.pdbx_seq_one_letter_code
_entity_poly.pdbx_strand_id
1 'polypeptide(L)'
;MIELFNQYEILKNKNETELVFIDSLLREPNYKEQIKRINKNKALPILNHRIGSEYYFILVKPNLKSTFKSNQQINMDVVNLIYAVEEFIEGDSKFANQCKNAITDKETRNLCISMLNQIKVEKEEEQREQDLDDWISELKNNGVDVIDLNEVIR
;
A
#
# COMPACT_ATOMS: atom_id res chain seq x y z
N MET A 1 13.54 10.65 -3.41
CA MET A 1 12.95 10.03 -2.20
C MET A 1 11.85 10.92 -1.61
N ILE A 2 12.17 12.09 -1.05
CA ILE A 2 11.19 13.02 -0.42
C ILE A 2 10.04 13.39 -1.37
N GLU A 3 10.31 13.66 -2.64
CA GLU A 3 9.29 14.13 -3.59
C GLU A 3 8.19 13.09 -3.90
N LEU A 4 8.55 11.81 -4.00
CA LEU A 4 7.60 10.73 -4.33
C LEU A 4 6.68 10.42 -3.14
N PHE A 5 7.24 10.32 -1.94
CA PHE A 5 6.47 10.18 -0.70
C PHE A 5 5.60 11.41 -0.45
N ASN A 6 6.09 12.62 -0.75
CA ASN A 6 5.26 13.82 -0.68
C ASN A 6 4.06 13.77 -1.63
N GLN A 7 4.23 13.28 -2.86
CA GLN A 7 3.11 13.10 -3.80
C GLN A 7 2.08 12.11 -3.27
N TYR A 8 2.54 10.99 -2.70
CA TYR A 8 1.70 9.99 -2.07
C TYR A 8 0.91 10.55 -0.86
N GLU A 9 1.59 11.26 0.05
CA GLU A 9 0.95 11.86 1.23
C GLU A 9 -0.01 13.00 0.86
N ILE A 10 0.33 13.84 -0.12
CA ILE A 10 -0.59 14.87 -0.65
C ILE A 10 -1.85 14.20 -1.22
N LEU A 11 -1.69 13.09 -1.94
CA LEU A 11 -2.82 12.37 -2.51
C LEU A 11 -3.69 11.74 -1.40
N LYS A 12 -3.11 11.13 -0.37
CA LYS A 12 -3.86 10.65 0.81
C LYS A 12 -4.67 11.76 1.46
N ASN A 13 -4.02 12.88 1.78
CA ASN A 13 -4.64 14.01 2.47
C ASN A 13 -5.78 14.68 1.67
N LYS A 14 -5.72 14.64 0.33
CA LYS A 14 -6.80 15.14 -0.53
C LYS A 14 -8.00 14.20 -0.62
N ASN A 15 -7.87 12.95 -0.18
CA ASN A 15 -8.85 11.88 -0.33
C ASN A 15 -9.26 11.32 1.06
N GLU A 16 -9.69 12.21 1.96
CA GLU A 16 -10.09 11.86 3.34
C GLU A 16 -11.21 10.80 3.39
N THR A 17 -12.15 10.85 2.43
CA THR A 17 -13.23 9.86 2.33
C THR A 17 -12.69 8.45 2.10
N GLU A 18 -11.72 8.30 1.21
CA GLU A 18 -11.06 7.03 0.90
C GLU A 18 -10.25 6.53 2.09
N LEU A 19 -9.59 7.42 2.84
CA LEU A 19 -8.90 7.07 4.08
C LEU A 19 -9.87 6.51 5.13
N VAL A 20 -10.99 7.18 5.37
CA VAL A 20 -12.03 6.67 6.28
C VAL A 20 -12.58 5.33 5.81
N PHE A 21 -12.69 5.12 4.49
CA PHE A 21 -13.13 3.84 3.92
C PHE A 21 -12.11 2.72 4.18
N ILE A 22 -10.83 3.01 4.00
CA ILE A 22 -9.73 2.09 4.30
C ILE A 22 -9.74 1.74 5.79
N ASP A 23 -9.75 2.74 6.68
CA ASP A 23 -9.74 2.54 8.13
C ASP A 23 -10.92 1.68 8.60
N SER A 24 -12.08 1.89 7.98
CA SER A 24 -13.27 1.11 8.31
C SER A 24 -13.15 -0.34 7.83
N LEU A 25 -12.56 -0.57 6.66
CA LEU A 25 -12.31 -1.92 6.14
C LEU A 25 -11.21 -2.64 6.89
N LEU A 26 -10.11 -1.99 7.29
CA LEU A 26 -9.01 -2.62 8.03
C LEU A 26 -9.45 -3.24 9.36
N ARG A 27 -10.55 -2.76 9.95
CA ARG A 27 -11.15 -3.35 11.16
C ARG A 27 -11.88 -4.67 10.90
N GLU A 28 -12.06 -5.04 9.65
CA GLU A 28 -12.74 -6.26 9.25
C GLU A 28 -11.73 -7.40 9.02
N PRO A 29 -11.91 -8.58 9.65
CA PRO A 29 -10.95 -9.68 9.58
C PRO A 29 -10.73 -10.24 8.16
N ASN A 30 -11.61 -9.93 7.21
CA ASN A 30 -11.57 -10.40 5.83
C ASN A 30 -11.47 -9.27 4.78
N TYR A 31 -10.97 -8.09 5.15
CA TYR A 31 -10.93 -6.93 4.26
C TYR A 31 -10.24 -7.20 2.91
N LYS A 32 -9.16 -8.00 2.89
CA LYS A 32 -8.46 -8.37 1.64
C LYS A 32 -9.38 -9.10 0.66
N GLU A 33 -10.24 -9.99 1.15
CA GLU A 33 -11.24 -10.65 0.31
C GLU A 33 -12.32 -9.68 -0.15
N GLN A 34 -12.73 -8.74 0.71
CA GLN A 34 -13.68 -7.70 0.35
C GLN A 34 -13.13 -6.82 -0.78
N ILE A 35 -11.90 -6.33 -0.67
CA ILE A 35 -11.22 -5.54 -1.71
C ILE A 35 -11.09 -6.33 -3.02
N LYS A 36 -10.70 -7.61 -2.97
CA LYS A 36 -10.68 -8.46 -4.18
C LYS A 36 -12.05 -8.55 -4.86
N ARG A 37 -13.12 -8.70 -4.09
CA ARG A 37 -14.50 -8.73 -4.62
C ARG A 37 -14.90 -7.39 -5.23
N ILE A 38 -14.59 -6.29 -4.57
CA ILE A 38 -14.85 -4.92 -5.06
C ILE A 38 -14.16 -4.69 -6.40
N ASN A 39 -12.86 -4.98 -6.46
CA ASN A 39 -12.04 -4.82 -7.67
C ASN A 39 -12.52 -5.74 -8.82
N LYS A 40 -12.88 -6.99 -8.50
CA LYS A 40 -13.35 -7.95 -9.51
C LYS A 40 -14.72 -7.60 -10.08
N ASN A 41 -15.66 -7.20 -9.22
CA ASN A 41 -17.03 -6.95 -9.63
C ASN A 41 -17.24 -5.53 -10.19
N LYS A 42 -16.20 -4.67 -10.13
CA LYS A 42 -16.34 -3.20 -10.30
C LYS A 42 -17.50 -2.65 -9.47
N ALA A 43 -17.81 -3.33 -8.36
CA ALA A 43 -18.94 -3.02 -7.53
C ALA A 43 -18.53 -1.85 -6.66
N LEU A 44 -18.97 -0.66 -7.04
CA LEU A 44 -18.85 0.53 -6.20
C LEU A 44 -19.37 0.21 -4.80
N PRO A 45 -18.75 0.77 -3.74
CA PRO A 45 -19.36 0.87 -2.43
C PRO A 45 -20.57 1.77 -2.49
N ILE A 46 -21.68 1.29 -3.05
CA ILE A 46 -22.96 1.96 -2.95
C ILE A 46 -23.84 1.20 -1.98
N LEU A 47 -24.14 1.88 -0.87
CA LEU A 47 -24.95 1.39 0.24
C LEU A 47 -26.37 0.96 -0.14
N ASN A 48 -26.79 1.25 -1.37
CA ASN A 48 -27.88 0.62 -2.12
C ASN A 48 -27.95 1.32 -3.48
N HIS A 49 -27.48 0.70 -4.57
CA HIS A 49 -27.84 1.18 -5.90
C HIS A 49 -28.08 0.04 -6.87
N ARG A 50 -29.06 0.27 -7.75
CA ARG A 50 -29.50 -0.66 -8.77
C ARG A 50 -29.04 -0.11 -10.12
N ILE A 51 -28.26 -0.89 -10.86
CA ILE A 51 -27.94 -0.58 -12.27
C ILE A 51 -28.69 -1.63 -13.11
N GLY A 52 -29.77 -1.21 -13.77
CA GLY A 52 -30.62 -2.13 -14.54
C GLY A 52 -31.29 -3.21 -13.67
N SER A 53 -31.10 -4.49 -14.02
CA SER A 53 -31.63 -5.64 -13.28
C SER A 53 -30.68 -6.19 -12.22
N GLU A 54 -29.43 -5.70 -12.15
CA GLU A 54 -28.41 -6.26 -11.26
C GLU A 54 -28.34 -5.52 -9.92
N TYR A 55 -28.23 -6.32 -8.85
CA TYR A 55 -27.99 -5.83 -7.49
C TYR A 55 -26.50 -5.90 -7.20
N TYR A 56 -25.87 -4.75 -6.98
CA TYR A 56 -24.49 -4.68 -6.54
C TYR A 56 -24.48 -4.54 -5.02
N PHE A 57 -24.20 -5.64 -4.32
CA PHE A 57 -24.00 -5.63 -2.88
C PHE A 57 -22.50 -5.60 -2.59
N ILE A 58 -22.02 -4.51 -2.01
CA ILE A 58 -21.04 -4.69 -0.96
C ILE A 58 -21.85 -5.09 0.27
N LEU A 59 -21.44 -6.15 0.96
CA LEU A 59 -21.89 -6.49 2.31
C LEU A 59 -21.39 -5.40 3.25
N VAL A 60 -21.97 -4.20 3.13
CA VAL A 60 -21.63 -3.09 3.99
C VAL A 60 -22.30 -3.40 5.31
N LYS A 61 -21.51 -3.93 6.24
CA LYS A 61 -21.96 -4.12 7.62
C LYS A 61 -22.60 -2.81 8.11
N PRO A 62 -23.63 -2.87 8.97
CA PRO A 62 -24.37 -1.68 9.42
C PRO A 62 -23.48 -0.50 9.85
N ASN A 63 -22.31 -0.79 10.41
CA ASN A 63 -21.35 0.19 10.92
C ASN A 63 -20.74 1.09 9.82
N LEU A 64 -20.67 0.61 8.58
CA LEU A 64 -20.21 1.40 7.43
C LEU A 64 -21.37 2.21 6.82
N LYS A 65 -22.64 1.79 7.01
CA LYS A 65 -23.83 2.54 6.57
C LYS A 65 -24.04 3.85 7.31
N SER A 66 -23.63 3.92 8.58
CA SER A 66 -23.67 5.17 9.35
C SER A 66 -22.60 6.17 8.91
N THR A 67 -21.50 5.69 8.32
CA THR A 67 -20.33 6.51 8.00
C THR A 67 -20.40 7.13 6.61
N PHE A 68 -20.97 6.42 5.63
CA PHE A 68 -21.02 6.88 4.23
C PHE A 68 -22.45 7.16 3.78
N LYS A 69 -22.63 8.14 2.88
CA LYS A 69 -23.94 8.41 2.27
C LYS A 69 -24.23 7.43 1.13
N SER A 70 -25.50 7.17 0.86
CA SER A 70 -25.92 6.20 -0.17
C SER A 70 -25.56 6.58 -1.60
N ASN A 71 -25.18 7.82 -1.86
CA ASN A 71 -24.74 8.32 -3.16
C ASN A 71 -23.26 8.73 -3.17
N GLN A 72 -22.53 8.47 -2.08
CA GLN A 72 -21.12 8.83 -1.98
C GLN A 72 -20.31 7.93 -2.90
N GLN A 73 -19.53 8.55 -3.78
CA GLN A 73 -18.57 7.84 -4.63
C GLN A 73 -17.26 7.72 -3.87
N ILE A 74 -16.66 6.53 -3.93
CA ILE A 74 -15.33 6.25 -3.38
C ILE A 74 -14.39 6.06 -4.56
N ASN A 75 -13.29 6.79 -4.57
CA ASN A 75 -12.23 6.63 -5.56
C ASN A 75 -11.43 5.36 -5.26
N MET A 76 -11.83 4.26 -5.90
CA MET A 76 -11.19 2.96 -5.71
C MET A 76 -9.74 2.91 -6.22
N ASP A 77 -9.33 3.81 -7.11
CA ASP A 77 -7.93 3.87 -7.58
C ASP A 77 -7.01 4.38 -6.47
N VAL A 78 -7.46 5.38 -5.69
CA VAL A 78 -6.76 5.86 -4.49
C VAL A 78 -6.76 4.79 -3.41
N VAL A 79 -7.89 4.14 -3.17
CA VAL A 79 -7.97 3.03 -2.20
C VAL A 79 -6.99 1.92 -2.54
N ASN A 80 -6.94 1.51 -3.82
CA ASN A 80 -6.03 0.48 -4.29
C ASN A 80 -4.56 0.93 -4.26
N LEU A 81 -4.26 2.20 -4.52
CA LEU A 81 -2.90 2.76 -4.34
C LEU A 81 -2.45 2.61 -2.88
N ILE A 82 -3.29 3.02 -1.93
CA ILE A 82 -2.93 3.00 -0.51
C ILE A 82 -2.74 1.56 -0.04
N TYR A 83 -3.70 0.66 -0.30
CA TYR A 83 -3.52 -0.76 0.02
C TYR A 83 -2.30 -1.37 -0.66
N ALA A 84 -2.01 -1.01 -1.92
CA ALA A 84 -0.82 -1.54 -2.59
C ALA A 84 0.48 -1.15 -1.88
N VAL A 85 0.61 0.11 -1.48
CA VAL A 85 1.80 0.63 -0.80
C VAL A 85 1.95 0.02 0.60
N GLU A 86 0.93 0.15 1.43
CA GLU A 86 0.98 -0.26 2.85
C GLU A 86 1.21 -1.78 2.96
N GLU A 87 0.51 -2.60 2.15
CA GLU A 87 0.65 -4.06 2.18
C GLU A 87 2.00 -4.54 1.65
N PHE A 88 2.62 -3.78 0.75
CA PHE A 88 3.97 -4.09 0.27
C PHE A 88 5.04 -3.80 1.33
N ILE A 89 4.85 -2.74 2.12
CA ILE A 89 5.69 -2.43 3.29
C ILE A 89 5.59 -3.59 4.29
N GLU A 90 4.38 -4.05 4.60
CA GLU A 90 4.09 -5.20 5.49
C GLU A 90 4.49 -6.57 4.90
N GLY A 91 4.97 -6.62 3.65
CA GLY A 91 5.51 -7.83 3.02
C GLY A 91 4.50 -8.68 2.25
N ASP A 92 3.22 -8.31 2.16
CA ASP A 92 2.23 -8.97 1.30
C ASP A 92 2.29 -8.44 -0.14
N SER A 93 3.41 -8.75 -0.80
CA SER A 93 3.66 -8.37 -2.19
C SER A 93 2.61 -8.93 -3.18
N LYS A 94 1.95 -10.04 -2.83
CA LYS A 94 0.92 -10.66 -3.67
C LYS A 94 -0.35 -9.82 -3.68
N PHE A 95 -0.85 -9.43 -2.51
CA PHE A 95 -2.03 -8.59 -2.41
C PHE A 95 -1.75 -7.16 -2.91
N ALA A 96 -0.56 -6.62 -2.63
CA ALA A 96 -0.13 -5.33 -3.15
C ALA A 96 -0.20 -5.27 -4.68
N ASN A 97 0.34 -6.29 -5.36
CA ASN A 97 0.28 -6.37 -6.82
C ASN A 97 -1.15 -6.52 -7.36
N GLN A 98 -2.04 -7.19 -6.63
CA GLN A 98 -3.45 -7.28 -7.01
C GLN A 98 -4.13 -5.91 -6.96
N CYS A 99 -3.86 -5.11 -5.92
CA CYS A 99 -4.38 -3.75 -5.80
C CYS A 99 -3.81 -2.85 -6.90
N LYS A 100 -2.48 -2.86 -7.12
CA LYS A 100 -1.82 -2.13 -8.22
C LYS A 100 -2.47 -2.41 -9.58
N ASN A 101 -2.76 -3.67 -9.89
CA ASN A 101 -3.35 -4.07 -11.17
C ASN A 101 -4.83 -3.67 -11.30
N ALA A 102 -5.51 -3.40 -10.19
CA ALA A 102 -6.90 -2.94 -10.17
C ALA A 102 -7.03 -1.42 -10.40
N ILE A 103 -5.96 -0.64 -10.15
CA ILE A 103 -5.94 0.82 -10.38
C ILE A 103 -6.17 1.08 -11.86
N THR A 104 -7.20 1.82 -12.25
CA THR A 104 -7.54 2.12 -13.65
C THR A 104 -6.91 3.41 -14.16
N ASP A 105 -6.85 4.43 -13.33
CA ASP A 105 -6.22 5.71 -13.63
C ASP A 105 -4.71 5.57 -13.85
N LYS A 106 -4.22 6.17 -14.93
CA LYS A 106 -2.84 5.99 -15.38
C LYS A 106 -1.85 6.69 -14.46
N GLU A 107 -2.18 7.89 -14.00
CA GLU A 107 -1.29 8.67 -13.13
C GLU A 107 -1.15 8.00 -11.77
N THR A 108 -2.28 7.59 -11.18
CA THR A 108 -2.34 6.85 -9.92
C THR A 108 -1.60 5.52 -10.01
N ARG A 109 -1.74 4.79 -11.13
CA ARG A 109 -1.02 3.52 -11.35
C ARG A 109 0.49 3.74 -11.47
N ASN A 110 0.91 4.78 -12.17
CA ASN A 110 2.33 5.12 -12.32
C ASN A 110 2.94 5.50 -10.95
N LEU A 111 2.23 6.31 -10.16
CA LEU A 111 2.63 6.63 -8.80
C LEU A 111 2.77 5.35 -7.96
N CYS A 112 1.79 4.44 -8.03
CA CYS A 112 1.86 3.16 -7.35
C CYS A 112 3.10 2.35 -7.75
N ILE A 113 3.38 2.21 -9.04
CA ILE A 113 4.55 1.47 -9.54
C ILE A 113 5.85 2.09 -8.99
N SER A 114 5.97 3.41 -9.06
CA SER A 114 7.15 4.11 -8.56
C SER A 114 7.34 3.90 -7.05
N MET A 115 6.26 3.96 -6.26
CA MET A 115 6.31 3.72 -4.81
C MET A 115 6.80 2.31 -4.49
N LEU A 116 6.22 1.29 -5.15
CA LEU A 116 6.61 -0.11 -4.90
C LEU A 116 8.07 -0.38 -5.30
N ASN A 117 8.53 0.21 -6.40
CA ASN A 117 9.92 0.09 -6.83
C ASN A 117 10.87 0.76 -5.83
N GLN A 118 10.51 1.94 -5.32
CA GLN A 118 11.32 2.65 -4.33
C GLN A 118 11.45 1.85 -3.03
N ILE A 119 10.34 1.35 -2.48
CA ILE A 119 10.34 0.50 -1.27
C ILE A 119 11.18 -0.76 -1.48
N LYS A 120 11.13 -1.34 -2.69
CA LYS A 120 11.93 -2.53 -3.02
C LYS A 120 13.44 -2.20 -2.98
N VAL A 121 13.85 -1.09 -3.59
CA VAL A 121 15.26 -0.66 -3.59
C VAL A 121 15.75 -0.38 -2.17
N GLU A 122 14.95 0.30 -1.35
CA GLU A 122 15.27 0.59 0.05
C GLU A 122 15.46 -0.70 0.86
N LYS A 123 14.55 -1.69 0.72
CA LYS A 123 14.71 -3.00 1.38
C LYS A 123 15.95 -3.77 0.92
N GLU A 124 16.31 -3.65 -0.36
CA GLU A 124 17.56 -4.26 -0.89
C GLU A 124 18.81 -3.53 -0.36
N GLU A 125 18.75 -2.22 -0.14
CA GLU A 125 19.82 -1.43 0.48
C GLU A 125 20.00 -1.79 1.96
N GLU A 126 18.92 -1.83 2.74
CA GLU A 126 18.93 -2.25 4.14
C GLU A 126 19.52 -3.65 4.33
N GLN A 127 19.14 -4.60 3.47
CA GLN A 127 19.69 -5.95 3.51
C GLN A 127 21.20 -5.96 3.23
N ARG A 128 21.67 -5.16 2.25
CA ARG A 128 23.11 -5.09 1.93
C ARG A 128 23.92 -4.49 3.07
N GLU A 129 23.39 -3.48 3.77
CA GLU A 129 24.04 -2.90 4.94
C GLU A 129 24.13 -3.92 6.07
N GLN A 130 23.07 -4.68 6.31
CA GLN A 130 23.06 -5.74 7.31
C GLN A 130 24.04 -6.88 6.99
N ASP A 131 24.09 -7.33 5.73
CA ASP A 131 25.04 -8.35 5.29
C ASP A 131 26.50 -7.87 5.47
N LEU A 132 26.76 -6.59 5.26
CA LEU A 132 28.09 -5.98 5.47
C LEU A 132 28.46 -5.94 6.96
N ASP A 133 27.53 -5.55 7.82
CA ASP A 133 27.72 -5.50 9.27
C ASP A 133 27.97 -6.89 9.86
N ASP A 134 27.24 -7.90 9.39
CA ASP A 134 27.43 -9.30 9.77
C ASP A 134 28.82 -9.80 9.34
N TRP A 135 29.24 -9.50 8.11
CA TRP A 135 30.56 -9.86 7.60
C TRP A 135 31.70 -9.18 8.38
N ILE A 136 31.57 -7.89 8.70
CA ILE A 136 32.54 -7.16 9.54
C ILE A 136 32.64 -7.79 10.93
N SER A 137 31.50 -8.20 11.49
CA SER A 137 31.45 -8.86 12.80
C SER A 137 32.14 -10.23 12.79
N GLU A 138 31.95 -11.03 11.73
CA GLU A 138 32.66 -12.30 11.54
C GLU A 138 34.18 -12.11 11.41
N LEU A 139 34.63 -11.09 10.68
CA LEU A 139 36.06 -10.78 10.56
C LEU A 139 36.69 -10.45 11.91
N LYS A 140 36.03 -9.59 12.71
CA LYS A 140 36.48 -9.25 14.07
C LYS A 140 36.54 -10.49 14.97
N ASN A 141 35.53 -11.36 14.90
CA ASN A 141 35.49 -12.60 15.69
C ASN A 141 36.61 -13.59 15.30
N ASN A 142 37.08 -13.55 14.05
CA ASN A 142 38.20 -14.36 13.58
C ASN A 142 39.57 -13.70 13.80
N GLY A 143 39.65 -12.61 14.55
CA GLY A 143 40.90 -11.92 14.88
C GLY A 143 41.48 -11.12 13.72
N VAL A 144 40.68 -10.79 12.71
CA VAL A 144 41.07 -9.87 11.63
C VAL A 144 40.77 -8.45 12.10
N ASP A 145 41.82 -7.62 12.24
CA ASP A 145 41.66 -6.19 12.49
C ASP A 145 41.03 -5.52 11.27
N VAL A 146 39.73 -5.23 11.36
CA VAL A 146 39.02 -4.43 10.35
C VAL A 146 39.36 -2.96 10.60
N ILE A 147 40.23 -2.41 9.76
CA ILE A 147 40.59 -0.98 9.79
C ILE A 147 39.35 -0.18 9.35
N ASP A 148 38.89 0.74 10.19
CA ASP A 148 37.85 1.71 9.80
C ASP A 148 38.42 2.62 8.72
N LEU A 149 37.97 2.46 7.47
CA LEU A 149 38.43 3.27 6.34
C LEU A 149 38.16 4.77 6.55
N ASN A 150 37.22 5.15 7.44
CA ASN A 150 37.01 6.55 7.83
C ASN A 150 38.13 7.10 8.73
N GLU A 151 38.89 6.26 9.43
CA GLU A 151 40.10 6.67 10.17
C GLU A 151 41.32 6.83 9.26
N VAL A 152 41.33 6.16 8.09
CA VAL A 152 42.46 6.16 7.15
C VAL A 152 42.43 7.37 6.18
N ILE A 153 41.26 7.97 5.95
CA ILE A 153 41.07 9.09 4.99
C ILE A 153 41.14 10.47 5.68
N ARG A 154 41.79 10.58 6.85
CA ARG A 154 42.10 11.90 7.46
C ARG A 154 43.38 12.53 6.91
#